data_AF-A0A942GMW3-F1
#
_entry.id   AF-A0A942GMW3-F1
#
_cell.length_a   1.000
_cell.length_b   1.000
_cell.length_c   1.000
_cell.angle_alpha   90.00
_cell.angle_beta   90.00
_cell.angle_gamma   90.00
#
_symmetry.space_group_name_H-M   'P 1'
#
loop_
_entity.id
_entity.type
_entity.pdbx_description
1 polymer ?
#
loop_
_entity_poly.entity_id
_entity_poly.type
_entity_poly.pdbx_seq_one_letter_code
_entity_poly.pdbx_strand_id
1 'polypeptide(L)'
;MAVEKEGNKYLDLLSPVPVSEMSHPEKGKALLDEKIVPEQEALREVARTLLKAKKPVIFVPGRILLWGWGEGSYEKAEALRVLAAEVGAEILPVMDVRPEYPKMRTATEINPYHVDLVIGHNKYDVAVFMGVECSYADVALKIIRDGTECYTVALCGHLGHVDASTTFCYMGRDQIAELAAVVAEVKKEMQAAQ
;
A
#
# COMPACT_ATOMS: atom_id res chain seq x y z
N MET A 1 -39.47 24.44 26.98
CA MET A 1 -38.05 24.76 26.78
C MET A 1 -37.33 23.47 26.48
N ALA A 2 -36.85 23.30 25.25
CA ALA A 2 -36.12 22.10 24.83
C ALA A 2 -34.70 22.17 25.40
N VAL A 3 -34.27 21.10 26.07
CA VAL A 3 -32.88 20.94 26.51
C VAL A 3 -32.06 20.64 25.26
N GLU A 4 -31.25 21.61 24.83
CA GLU A 4 -30.24 21.39 23.80
C GLU A 4 -29.31 20.26 24.28
N LYS A 5 -29.26 19.17 23.51
CA LYS A 5 -28.28 18.10 23.75
C LYS A 5 -26.91 18.70 23.47
N GLU A 6 -26.15 18.96 24.53
CA GLU A 6 -24.71 19.25 24.44
C GLU A 6 -24.06 18.29 23.43
N GLY A 7 -23.34 18.86 22.47
CA GLY A 7 -22.62 18.13 21.44
C GLY A 7 -21.74 17.03 22.03
N ASN A 8 -21.57 15.97 21.25
CA ASN A 8 -20.99 14.70 21.67
C ASN A 8 -19.52 14.86 22.13
N LYS A 9 -19.30 15.15 23.43
CA LYS A 9 -18.00 15.40 24.10
C LYS A 9 -16.93 14.31 23.87
N TYR A 10 -17.32 13.15 23.35
CA TYR A 10 -16.39 12.07 23.03
C TYR A 10 -15.56 12.33 21.76
N LEU A 11 -16.04 13.14 20.83
CA LEU A 11 -15.29 13.48 19.61
C LEU A 11 -14.03 14.30 19.94
N ASP A 12 -14.08 15.13 20.99
CA ASP A 12 -12.93 15.90 21.47
C ASP A 12 -11.83 15.03 22.10
N LEU A 13 -12.16 13.78 22.47
CA LEU A 13 -11.23 12.76 22.96
C LEU A 13 -10.71 11.84 21.85
N LEU A 14 -11.37 11.84 20.69
CA LEU A 14 -10.99 11.08 19.50
C LEU A 14 -10.04 11.93 18.67
N SER A 15 -8.80 12.01 19.12
CA SER A 15 -7.69 12.46 18.30
C SER A 15 -6.91 11.23 17.82
N PRO A 16 -6.62 11.10 16.51
CA PRO A 16 -6.86 12.10 15.47
C PRO A 16 -8.28 12.06 14.91
N VAL A 17 -8.78 13.23 14.49
CA VAL A 17 -9.91 13.39 13.56
C VAL A 17 -9.71 12.40 12.40
N PRO A 18 -10.75 11.70 11.90
CA PRO A 18 -10.60 10.84 10.73
C PRO A 18 -9.83 11.58 9.64
N VAL A 19 -8.62 11.11 9.33
CA VAL A 19 -7.60 11.85 8.56
C VAL A 19 -8.05 12.10 7.11
N SER A 20 -9.07 11.38 6.64
CA SER A 20 -9.61 11.51 5.31
C SER A 20 -11.14 11.41 5.32
N GLU A 21 -11.81 12.55 5.10
CA GLU A 21 -13.21 12.59 4.67
C GLU A 21 -13.35 12.31 3.16
N MET A 22 -12.27 11.87 2.50
CA MET A 22 -12.28 11.66 1.05
C MET A 22 -13.04 10.41 0.67
N SER A 23 -13.74 10.50 -0.46
CA SER A 23 -14.38 9.34 -1.06
C SER A 23 -13.34 8.37 -1.61
N HIS A 24 -13.60 7.08 -1.43
CA HIS A 24 -12.83 6.02 -2.07
C HIS A 24 -12.93 6.14 -3.60
N PRO A 25 -11.87 5.79 -4.35
CA PRO A 25 -11.92 5.80 -5.80
C PRO A 25 -12.94 4.77 -6.32
N GLU A 26 -13.64 5.14 -7.40
CA GLU A 26 -14.48 4.22 -8.16
C GLU A 26 -13.62 3.38 -9.12
N LYS A 27 -14.17 2.27 -9.63
CA LYS A 27 -13.50 1.43 -10.63
C LYS A 27 -13.07 2.24 -11.85
N GLY A 28 -11.81 2.09 -12.27
CA GLY A 28 -11.22 2.83 -13.40
C GLY A 28 -10.73 4.24 -13.03
N LYS A 29 -10.79 4.61 -11.74
CA LYS A 29 -10.19 5.81 -11.17
C LYS A 29 -9.26 5.43 -10.03
N ALA A 30 -8.38 6.35 -9.68
CA ALA A 30 -7.50 6.24 -8.53
C ALA A 30 -7.50 7.55 -7.75
N LEU A 31 -7.20 7.48 -6.46
CA LEU A 31 -6.91 8.66 -5.66
C LEU A 31 -5.40 8.89 -5.75
N LEU A 32 -4.97 10.05 -6.26
CA LEU A 32 -3.60 10.48 -6.42
C LEU A 32 -3.43 11.82 -5.72
N ASP A 33 -2.66 11.86 -4.64
CA ASP A 33 -2.38 13.07 -3.84
C ASP A 33 -3.64 13.90 -3.58
N GLU A 34 -4.65 13.22 -3.01
CA GLU A 34 -5.96 13.79 -2.63
C GLU A 34 -6.89 14.16 -3.80
N LYS A 35 -6.54 13.77 -5.03
CA LYS A 35 -7.37 14.01 -6.23
C LYS A 35 -7.78 12.69 -6.88
N ILE A 36 -9.06 12.57 -7.19
CA ILE A 36 -9.55 11.44 -7.99
C ILE A 36 -9.23 11.70 -9.47
N VAL A 37 -8.41 10.83 -10.05
CA VAL A 37 -7.95 10.90 -11.44
C VAL A 37 -8.26 9.58 -12.16
N PRO A 38 -8.25 9.54 -13.51
CA PRO A 38 -8.29 8.29 -14.26
C PRO A 38 -7.16 7.35 -13.83
N GLU A 39 -7.47 6.05 -13.76
CA GLU A 39 -6.51 5.02 -13.32
C GLU A 39 -5.20 5.03 -14.11
N GLN A 40 -5.27 5.22 -15.42
CA GLN A 40 -4.10 5.30 -16.30
C GLN A 40 -3.17 6.48 -15.99
N GLU A 41 -3.75 7.62 -15.60
CA GLU A 41 -2.98 8.80 -15.20
C GLU A 41 -2.20 8.50 -13.91
N ALA A 42 -2.87 7.92 -12.92
CA ALA A 42 -2.24 7.52 -11.67
C ALA A 42 -1.19 6.42 -11.85
N LEU A 43 -1.42 5.42 -12.71
CA LEU A 43 -0.44 4.37 -13.01
C LEU A 43 0.87 4.97 -13.55
N ARG A 44 0.77 5.94 -14.48
CA ARG A 44 1.95 6.61 -15.04
C ARG A 44 2.68 7.48 -14.01
N GLU A 45 1.96 8.12 -13.09
CA GLU A 45 2.58 8.92 -12.04
C GLU A 45 3.24 8.06 -10.96
N VAL A 46 2.60 6.97 -10.56
CA VAL A 46 3.19 5.96 -9.67
C VAL A 46 4.43 5.36 -10.31
N ALA A 47 4.40 5.03 -11.61
CA ALA A 47 5.57 4.54 -12.32
C ALA A 47 6.74 5.52 -12.30
N ARG A 48 6.49 6.82 -12.55
CA ARG A 48 7.51 7.87 -12.44
C ARG A 48 8.05 8.00 -11.01
N THR A 49 7.17 7.92 -10.02
CA THR A 49 7.53 8.02 -8.60
C THR A 49 8.42 6.85 -8.17
N LEU A 50 8.06 5.62 -8.55
CA LEU A 50 8.85 4.42 -8.27
C LEU A 50 10.22 4.46 -8.96
N LEU A 51 10.31 4.91 -10.22
CA LEU A 51 11.58 5.00 -10.95
C LEU A 51 12.51 6.10 -10.42
N LYS A 52 11.97 7.13 -9.77
CA LYS A 52 12.75 8.20 -9.12
C LYS A 52 13.11 7.87 -7.67
N ALA A 53 12.49 6.85 -7.08
CA ALA A 53 12.74 6.43 -5.72
C ALA A 53 14.19 6.01 -5.53
N LYS A 54 14.80 6.43 -4.42
CA LYS A 54 16.15 6.02 -4.03
C LYS A 54 16.13 4.63 -3.40
N LYS A 55 15.08 4.30 -2.65
CA LYS A 55 14.93 3.02 -1.97
C LYS A 55 13.44 2.62 -1.93
N PRO A 56 12.89 2.09 -3.04
CA PRO A 56 11.52 1.61 -3.08
C PRO A 56 11.37 0.24 -2.41
N VAL A 57 10.21 0.00 -1.79
CA VAL A 57 9.85 -1.28 -1.18
C VAL A 57 8.43 -1.70 -1.54
N ILE A 58 8.20 -3.00 -1.66
CA ILE A 58 6.87 -3.60 -1.85
C ILE A 58 6.55 -4.47 -0.64
N PHE A 59 5.57 -4.04 0.15
CA PHE A 59 4.98 -4.81 1.24
C PHE A 59 3.85 -5.68 0.71
N VAL A 60 3.91 -6.97 1.02
CA VAL A 60 2.92 -7.94 0.58
C VAL A 60 2.73 -9.03 1.64
N PRO A 61 1.51 -9.55 1.86
CA PRO A 61 1.29 -10.62 2.80
C PRO A 61 2.15 -11.87 2.57
N GLY A 62 2.62 -12.47 3.66
CA GLY A 62 3.32 -13.77 3.64
C GLY A 62 2.50 -14.86 2.97
N ARG A 63 1.16 -14.84 3.09
CA ARG A 63 0.28 -15.78 2.38
C ARG A 63 0.47 -15.78 0.85
N ILE A 64 0.77 -14.62 0.25
CA ILE A 64 0.96 -14.51 -1.20
C ILE A 64 2.36 -15.00 -1.60
N LEU A 65 3.41 -14.57 -0.89
CA LEU A 65 4.79 -14.86 -1.29
C LEU A 65 5.40 -16.13 -0.70
N LEU A 66 5.17 -16.39 0.59
CA LEU A 66 5.85 -17.45 1.33
C LEU A 66 5.09 -18.78 1.22
N TRP A 67 3.76 -18.71 1.24
CA TRP A 67 2.90 -19.89 1.35
C TRP A 67 2.10 -20.23 0.10
N GLY A 68 2.00 -19.30 -0.87
CA GLY A 68 1.18 -19.50 -2.07
C GLY A 68 -0.29 -19.80 -1.74
N TRP A 69 -0.79 -19.22 -0.64
CA TRP A 69 -2.09 -19.55 -0.06
C TRP A 69 -3.16 -18.55 -0.45
N GLY A 70 -4.19 -19.05 -1.13
CA GLY A 70 -5.30 -18.26 -1.68
C GLY A 70 -5.24 -18.20 -3.21
N GLU A 71 -6.37 -17.84 -3.82
CA GLU A 71 -6.51 -17.84 -5.28
C GLU A 71 -5.59 -16.80 -5.94
N GLY A 72 -4.87 -17.25 -6.96
CA GLY A 72 -3.97 -16.43 -7.76
C GLY A 72 -2.70 -15.98 -7.04
N SER A 73 -2.32 -16.63 -5.92
CA SER A 73 -1.19 -16.17 -5.09
C SER A 73 0.14 -16.28 -5.81
N TYR A 74 0.38 -17.38 -6.52
CA TYR A 74 1.61 -17.60 -7.28
C TYR A 74 1.74 -16.58 -8.42
N GLU A 75 0.66 -16.36 -9.16
CA GLU A 75 0.61 -15.44 -10.29
C GLU A 75 0.78 -13.99 -9.84
N LYS A 76 0.20 -13.62 -8.69
CA LYS A 76 0.44 -12.31 -8.05
C LYS A 76 1.90 -12.18 -7.61
N ALA A 77 2.47 -13.22 -7.01
CA ALA A 77 3.87 -13.23 -6.59
C ALA A 77 4.83 -13.04 -7.79
N GLU A 78 4.57 -13.74 -8.90
CA GLU A 78 5.34 -13.57 -10.13
C GLU A 78 5.22 -12.14 -10.69
N ALA A 79 4.02 -11.59 -10.78
CA ALA A 79 3.80 -10.24 -11.26
C ALA A 79 4.51 -9.19 -10.37
N LEU A 80 4.47 -9.38 -9.05
CA LEU A 80 5.19 -8.51 -8.10
C LEU A 80 6.71 -8.61 -8.24
N ARG A 81 7.25 -9.80 -8.54
CA ARG A 81 8.69 -9.95 -8.81
C ARG A 81 9.11 -9.22 -10.08
N VAL A 82 8.29 -9.24 -11.12
CA VAL A 82 8.54 -8.47 -12.35
C VAL A 82 8.53 -6.97 -12.04
N LEU A 83 7.48 -6.48 -11.35
CA LEU A 83 7.39 -5.09 -10.94
C LEU A 83 8.61 -4.65 -10.12
N ALA A 84 8.96 -5.42 -9.09
CA ALA A 84 10.11 -5.14 -8.23
C ALA A 84 11.43 -5.09 -9.01
N ALA A 85 11.63 -6.01 -9.95
CA ALA A 85 12.82 -6.02 -10.79
C ALA A 85 12.91 -4.77 -11.69
N GLU A 86 11.77 -4.29 -12.21
CA GLU A 86 11.76 -3.10 -13.08
C GLU A 86 12.11 -1.81 -12.35
N VAL A 87 11.65 -1.67 -11.10
CA VAL A 87 11.89 -0.46 -10.28
C VAL A 87 13.08 -0.60 -9.32
N GLY A 88 13.68 -1.79 -9.22
CA GLY A 88 14.76 -2.08 -8.26
C GLY A 88 14.28 -2.09 -6.80
N ALA A 89 13.03 -2.48 -6.55
CA ALA A 89 12.47 -2.52 -5.19
C ALA A 89 12.81 -3.80 -4.44
N GLU A 90 12.96 -3.65 -3.13
CA GLU A 90 12.93 -4.78 -2.21
C GLU A 90 11.49 -5.27 -2.04
N ILE A 91 11.30 -6.58 -1.90
CA ILE A 91 10.01 -7.17 -1.56
C ILE A 91 10.08 -7.69 -0.13
N LEU A 92 9.22 -7.16 0.75
CA LEU A 92 9.15 -7.56 2.14
C LEU A 92 7.81 -8.24 2.46
N PRO A 93 7.83 -9.53 2.87
CA PRO A 93 6.64 -10.19 3.34
C PRO A 93 6.24 -9.60 4.70
N VAL A 94 4.99 -9.16 4.80
CA VAL A 94 4.35 -8.71 6.04
C VAL A 94 3.23 -9.67 6.40
N MET A 95 2.70 -9.61 7.62
CA MET A 95 1.53 -10.40 8.00
C MET A 95 1.71 -11.90 7.68
N ASP A 96 2.68 -12.54 8.35
CA ASP A 96 2.93 -13.97 8.23
C ASP A 96 1.82 -14.79 8.93
N VAL A 97 0.62 -14.75 8.35
CA VAL A 97 -0.54 -15.53 8.77
C VAL A 97 -0.48 -16.89 8.07
N ARG A 98 -0.16 -17.92 8.86
CA ARG A 98 -0.08 -19.32 8.46
C ARG A 98 -1.43 -20.03 8.70
N PRO A 99 -1.84 -20.98 7.83
CA PRO A 99 -3.06 -21.77 8.04
C PRO A 99 -3.02 -22.63 9.31
N GLU A 100 -1.85 -23.20 9.62
CA GLU A 100 -1.58 -23.91 10.86
C GLU A 100 -0.35 -23.26 11.52
N TYR A 101 -0.51 -22.87 12.79
CA TYR A 101 0.61 -22.36 13.58
C TYR A 101 1.40 -23.57 14.12
N PRO A 102 2.64 -23.83 13.68
CA PRO A 102 3.54 -24.68 14.48
C PRO A 102 3.66 -24.04 15.86
N LYS A 103 3.74 -24.85 16.94
CA LYS A 103 3.81 -24.38 18.33
C LYS A 103 4.87 -23.27 18.46
N MET A 104 4.40 -22.02 18.46
CA MET A 104 5.26 -20.84 18.37
C MET A 104 5.92 -20.59 19.71
N ARG A 105 7.23 -20.31 19.71
CA ARG A 105 7.88 -19.69 20.87
C ARG A 105 7.60 -18.21 20.84
N THR A 106 6.44 -17.82 21.37
CA THR A 106 5.90 -16.46 21.33
C THR A 106 6.90 -15.39 21.76
N ALA A 107 7.74 -15.64 22.77
CA ALA A 107 8.74 -14.69 23.25
C ALA A 107 9.91 -14.42 22.26
N THR A 108 10.14 -15.30 21.28
CA THR A 108 11.23 -15.18 20.30
C THR A 108 10.76 -14.95 18.86
N GLU A 109 9.51 -15.33 18.57
CA GLU A 109 8.95 -15.38 17.21
C GLU A 109 7.81 -14.36 16.99
N ILE A 110 7.35 -13.68 18.05
CA ILE A 110 6.53 -12.47 17.92
C ILE A 110 7.47 -11.32 17.53
N ASN A 111 7.73 -11.20 16.24
CA ASN A 111 8.13 -9.93 15.67
C ASN A 111 7.04 -9.51 14.67
N PRO A 112 6.01 -8.77 15.11
CA PRO A 112 5.15 -8.10 14.15
C PRO A 112 6.04 -7.15 13.36
N TYR A 113 6.20 -7.40 12.05
CA TYR A 113 6.74 -6.42 11.13
C TYR A 113 5.77 -5.24 11.07
N HIS A 114 5.88 -4.34 12.06
CA HIS A 114 5.23 -3.03 12.07
C HIS A 114 5.81 -2.24 10.90
N VAL A 115 5.00 -2.06 9.87
CA VAL A 115 5.47 -1.56 8.57
C VAL A 115 6.01 -0.14 8.70
N ASP A 116 5.39 0.66 9.56
CA ASP A 116 5.84 1.99 9.96
C ASP A 116 7.27 1.99 10.53
N LEU A 117 7.58 1.10 11.48
CA LEU A 117 8.93 0.96 12.05
C LEU A 117 9.94 0.49 10.99
N VAL A 118 9.53 -0.43 10.11
CA VAL A 118 10.36 -0.93 9.01
C VAL A 118 10.71 0.19 8.04
N ILE A 119 9.72 1.00 7.64
CA ILE A 119 9.92 2.20 6.80
C ILE A 119 10.85 3.18 7.49
N GLY A 120 10.57 3.55 8.73
CA GLY A 120 11.34 4.53 9.48
C GLY A 120 12.79 4.10 9.73
N HIS A 121 13.04 2.82 10.02
CA HIS A 121 14.38 2.28 10.28
C HIS A 121 15.20 2.12 8.99
N ASN A 122 14.60 1.56 7.95
CA ASN A 122 15.29 1.29 6.68
C ASN A 122 15.35 2.50 5.74
N LYS A 123 14.66 3.60 6.08
CA LYS A 123 14.61 4.83 5.30
C LYS A 123 14.12 4.61 3.87
N TYR A 124 13.07 3.80 3.71
CA TYR A 124 12.38 3.67 2.44
C TYR A 124 11.69 5.00 2.12
N ASP A 125 11.81 5.47 0.87
CA ASP A 125 11.21 6.73 0.41
C ASP A 125 9.93 6.51 -0.39
N VAL A 126 9.74 5.33 -0.97
CA VAL A 126 8.48 4.91 -1.61
C VAL A 126 8.10 3.50 -1.18
N ALA A 127 6.86 3.30 -0.72
CA ALA A 127 6.35 2.02 -0.26
C ALA A 127 5.05 1.63 -0.99
N VAL A 128 5.04 0.45 -1.62
CA VAL A 128 3.86 -0.14 -2.25
C VAL A 128 3.25 -1.18 -1.32
N PHE A 129 1.96 -1.06 -1.04
CA PHE A 129 1.19 -2.02 -0.25
C PHE A 129 0.30 -2.83 -1.20
N MET A 130 0.61 -4.12 -1.37
CA MET A 130 -0.19 -5.02 -2.20
C MET A 130 -0.83 -6.12 -1.37
N GLY A 131 -2.16 -6.21 -1.42
CA GLY A 131 -2.92 -7.32 -0.81
C GLY A 131 -2.90 -7.35 0.73
N VAL A 132 -2.38 -6.31 1.37
CA VAL A 132 -2.41 -6.16 2.83
C VAL A 132 -3.86 -6.08 3.32
N GLU A 133 -4.14 -6.67 4.48
CA GLU A 133 -5.49 -6.68 5.05
C GLU A 133 -5.97 -5.25 5.32
N CYS A 134 -7.21 -4.91 4.97
CA CYS A 134 -7.64 -3.51 4.89
C CYS A 134 -7.52 -2.78 6.23
N SER A 135 -7.99 -3.41 7.31
CA SER A 135 -7.92 -2.83 8.66
C SER A 135 -6.49 -2.60 9.14
N TYR A 136 -5.55 -3.45 8.71
CA TYR A 136 -4.13 -3.29 9.01
C TYR A 136 -3.50 -2.18 8.16
N ALA A 137 -3.80 -2.16 6.86
CA ALA A 137 -3.31 -1.14 5.94
C ALA A 137 -3.73 0.27 6.38
N ASP A 138 -5.01 0.48 6.72
CA ASP A 138 -5.52 1.79 7.13
C ASP A 138 -4.81 2.33 8.37
N VAL A 139 -4.58 1.48 9.39
CA VAL A 139 -3.85 1.89 10.60
C VAL A 139 -2.39 2.19 10.28
N ALA A 140 -1.72 1.33 9.52
CA ALA A 140 -0.32 1.52 9.16
C ALA A 140 -0.13 2.79 8.33
N LEU A 141 -0.97 3.02 7.32
CA LEU A 141 -0.88 4.18 6.42
C LEU A 141 -1.07 5.50 7.17
N LYS A 142 -1.98 5.57 8.15
CA LYS A 142 -2.11 6.76 9.02
C LYS A 142 -0.83 7.07 9.78
N ILE A 143 -0.24 6.05 10.41
CA ILE A 143 1.01 6.21 11.17
C ILE A 143 2.15 6.62 10.24
N ILE A 144 2.24 6.03 9.05
CA ILE A 144 3.27 6.36 8.06
C ILE A 144 3.10 7.79 7.55
N ARG A 145 1.88 8.21 7.26
CA ARG A 145 1.53 9.55 6.79
C ARG A 145 1.86 10.62 7.84
N ASP A 146 1.57 10.37 9.11
CA ASP A 146 1.84 11.32 10.20
C ASP A 146 3.29 11.28 10.68
N GLY A 147 3.97 10.13 10.54
CA GLY A 147 5.28 9.87 11.15
C GLY A 147 6.46 9.85 10.19
N THR A 148 6.24 9.85 8.87
CA THR A 148 7.30 9.71 7.86
C THR A 148 7.02 10.54 6.59
N GLU A 149 8.06 10.75 5.78
CA GLU A 149 7.95 11.38 4.44
C GLU A 149 7.81 10.33 3.33
N CYS A 150 7.55 9.06 3.67
CA CYS A 150 7.48 7.97 2.69
C CYS A 150 6.24 8.11 1.80
N TYR A 151 6.44 8.12 0.49
CA TYR A 151 5.34 8.11 -0.47
C TYR A 151 4.70 6.72 -0.49
N THR A 152 3.39 6.64 -0.24
CA THR A 152 2.70 5.34 -0.11
C THR A 152 1.76 5.09 -1.28
N VAL A 153 1.84 3.88 -1.83
CA VAL A 153 0.97 3.42 -2.92
C VAL A 153 0.19 2.20 -2.45
N ALA A 154 -1.12 2.30 -2.37
CA ALA A 154 -2.02 1.21 -2.02
C ALA A 154 -2.62 0.54 -3.26
N LEU A 155 -2.26 -0.72 -3.49
CA LEU A 155 -2.84 -1.59 -4.51
C LEU A 155 -3.87 -2.51 -3.84
N CYS A 156 -5.06 -1.97 -3.56
CA CYS A 156 -6.11 -2.69 -2.82
C CYS A 156 -6.98 -3.52 -3.77
N GLY A 157 -7.27 -4.77 -3.41
CA GLY A 157 -8.24 -5.62 -4.12
C GLY A 157 -9.71 -5.25 -3.90
N HIS A 158 -9.99 -4.27 -3.03
CA HIS A 158 -11.34 -3.84 -2.66
C HIS A 158 -11.54 -2.35 -2.97
N LEU A 159 -11.84 -1.51 -1.99
CA LEU A 159 -12.25 -0.11 -2.16
C LEU A 159 -11.07 0.87 -2.29
N GLY A 160 -9.85 0.48 -1.93
CA GLY A 160 -8.72 1.40 -1.79
C GLY A 160 -8.53 1.88 -0.35
N HIS A 161 -7.40 2.54 -0.09
CA HIS A 161 -6.99 3.07 1.20
C HIS A 161 -6.72 4.56 1.09
N VAL A 162 -7.69 5.38 1.51
CA VAL A 162 -7.66 6.85 1.34
C VAL A 162 -6.58 7.56 2.14
N ASP A 163 -5.96 6.86 3.10
CA ASP A 163 -4.83 7.35 3.88
C ASP A 163 -3.49 7.24 3.12
N ALA A 164 -3.42 6.47 2.02
CA ALA A 164 -2.23 6.40 1.17
C ALA A 164 -2.07 7.66 0.30
N SER A 165 -0.84 7.96 -0.12
CA SER A 165 -0.54 9.05 -1.07
C SER A 165 -1.22 8.79 -2.42
N THR A 166 -1.12 7.54 -2.90
CA THR A 166 -1.93 7.04 -4.01
C THR A 166 -2.65 5.76 -3.62
N THR A 167 -3.92 5.62 -3.99
CA THR A 167 -4.62 4.33 -3.88
C THR A 167 -5.44 3.99 -5.11
N PHE A 168 -5.46 2.69 -5.41
CA PHE A 168 -6.29 2.07 -6.43
C PHE A 168 -7.30 1.12 -5.77
N CYS A 169 -8.40 0.85 -6.47
CA CYS A 169 -9.42 -0.12 -6.07
C CYS A 169 -9.41 -1.33 -7.02
N TYR A 170 -9.89 -2.48 -6.55
CA TYR A 170 -10.00 -3.72 -7.33
C TYR A 170 -8.72 -4.21 -8.03
N MET A 171 -7.56 -3.96 -7.42
CA MET A 171 -6.27 -4.39 -7.93
C MET A 171 -6.05 -5.88 -7.75
N GLY A 172 -5.83 -6.58 -8.86
CA GLY A 172 -5.48 -7.99 -8.93
C GLY A 172 -4.16 -8.23 -9.66
N ARG A 173 -3.96 -9.46 -10.12
CA ARG A 173 -2.78 -9.86 -10.90
C ARG A 173 -2.59 -8.99 -12.14
N ASP A 174 -3.65 -8.81 -12.93
CA ASP A 174 -3.56 -8.15 -14.22
C ASP A 174 -3.19 -6.67 -14.07
N GLN A 175 -3.71 -6.01 -13.04
CA GLN A 175 -3.37 -4.63 -12.72
C GLN A 175 -1.91 -4.48 -12.23
N ILE A 176 -1.37 -5.47 -11.50
CA ILE A 176 0.07 -5.47 -11.15
C ILE A 176 0.92 -5.61 -12.42
N ALA A 177 0.53 -6.52 -13.32
CA ALA A 177 1.25 -6.72 -14.58
C ALA A 177 1.18 -5.47 -15.48
N GLU A 178 0.03 -4.80 -15.50
CA GLU A 178 -0.16 -3.51 -16.19
C GLU A 178 0.74 -2.43 -15.59
N LEU A 179 0.78 -2.28 -14.26
CA LEU A 179 1.69 -1.34 -13.62
C LEU A 179 3.16 -1.63 -13.98
N ALA A 180 3.55 -2.91 -14.00
CA ALA A 180 4.91 -3.29 -14.42
C ALA A 180 5.20 -2.92 -15.89
N ALA A 181 4.22 -3.10 -16.78
CA ALA A 181 4.34 -2.70 -18.18
C ALA A 181 4.47 -1.18 -18.32
N VAL A 182 3.62 -0.41 -17.63
CA VAL A 182 3.67 1.06 -17.60
C VAL A 182 5.00 1.56 -17.05
N VAL A 183 5.54 0.93 -15.99
CA VAL A 183 6.88 1.23 -15.49
C VAL A 183 7.94 1.03 -16.58
N ALA A 184 7.92 -0.11 -17.28
CA ALA A 184 8.88 -0.40 -18.33
C ALA A 184 8.80 0.61 -19.50
N GLU A 185 7.59 1.05 -19.85
CA GLU A 185 7.37 2.11 -20.86
C GLU A 185 7.92 3.46 -20.39
N VAL A 186 7.53 3.92 -19.21
CA VAL A 186 7.97 5.20 -18.63
C VAL A 186 9.49 5.22 -18.46
N LYS A 187 10.10 4.09 -18.08
CA LYS A 187 11.56 3.95 -17.97
C LYS A 187 12.26 4.19 -19.31
N LYS A 188 11.73 3.66 -20.41
CA LYS A 188 12.25 3.92 -21.76
C LYS A 188 12.08 5.38 -22.18
N GLU A 189 10.92 5.99 -21.90
CA GLU A 189 10.68 7.41 -22.17
C GLU A 189 11.66 8.31 -21.41
N MET A 190 11.90 8.01 -20.13
CA MET A 190 12.85 8.75 -19.29
C MET A 190 14.29 8.62 -19.79
N GLN A 191 14.68 7.45 -20.29
CA GLN A 191 16.00 7.22 -20.90
C GLN A 191 16.16 7.91 -22.25
N ALA A 192 15.09 7.99 -23.05
CA ALA A 192 15.11 8.66 -24.35
C ALA A 192 15.13 10.19 -24.24
N ALA A 193 14.71 10.74 -23.11
CA ALA A 193 14.73 12.17 -22.80
C ALA A 193 16.07 12.65 -22.16
N GLN A 194 17.00 11.74 -21.90
CA GLN A 194 18.35 11.99 -21.36
C GLN A 194 19.40 11.96 -22.48
#